data_AF-A0A0L7LEN1-F1
#
_entry.id   AF-A0A0L7LEN1-F1
#
_cell.length_a   1.000
_cell.length_b   1.000
_cell.length_c   1.000
_cell.angle_alpha   90.00
_cell.angle_beta   90.00
_cell.angle_gamma   90.00
#
_symmetry.space_group_name_H-M   'P 1'
#
loop_
_entity.id
_entity.type
_entity.pdbx_description
1 polymer ?
#
loop_
_entity_poly.entity_id
_entity_poly.type
_entity_poly.pdbx_seq_one_letter_code
_entity_poly.pdbx_strand_id
1 'polypeptide(L)'
;MNFAVEMKSSTSWGDKQLFPPQQIPEGALDPQREIVRRKIVLYHNFFRTKNWFVEYKNFTYADPDVDLPVTGHYTQMVWATSHKVGCGLAHCPGGPWGHFYNYVCHYCPGGNFDTITQFPYKKGKPCDDCPNHCVSGTLCNNPCYKRDVYSNCAELVHTVNGFCNQGMCNATCDCGNEKIHKNYPWGQ
;
A
#
# COMPACT_ATOMS: atom_id res chain seq x y z
N MET A 1 -16.62 -3.61 24.73
CA MET A 1 -16.62 -2.35 23.95
C MET A 1 -15.65 -2.53 22.81
N ASN A 2 -16.14 -2.53 21.57
CA ASN A 2 -15.31 -2.63 20.38
C ASN A 2 -14.79 -1.23 20.06
N PHE A 3 -13.60 -0.89 20.56
CA PHE A 3 -12.92 0.34 20.16
C PHE A 3 -12.29 0.12 18.78
N ALA A 4 -13.06 0.37 17.73
CA ALA A 4 -12.50 0.52 16.39
C ALA A 4 -11.79 1.89 16.35
N VAL A 5 -10.46 1.88 16.27
CA VAL A 5 -9.73 3.10 15.90
C VAL A 5 -10.02 3.32 14.41
N GLU A 6 -10.78 4.38 14.12
CA GLU A 6 -11.09 4.79 12.76
C GLU A 6 -9.77 5.03 12.01
N MET A 7 -9.50 4.20 10.98
CA MET A 7 -8.36 4.40 10.11
C MET A 7 -8.59 5.67 9.31
N LYS A 8 -8.06 6.80 9.78
CA LYS A 8 -7.98 8.02 8.99
C LYS A 8 -6.96 7.79 7.87
N SER A 9 -7.46 7.23 6.76
CA SER A 9 -6.80 7.33 5.47
C SER A 9 -6.45 8.80 5.21
N SER A 10 -5.29 9.02 4.59
CA SER A 10 -4.87 10.28 3.94
C SER A 10 -4.13 11.31 4.80
N THR A 11 -2.81 11.17 4.85
CA THR A 11 -1.91 12.23 4.35
C THR A 11 -0.76 11.57 3.58
N SER A 12 -0.37 12.18 2.45
CA SER A 12 0.85 11.85 1.70
C SER A 12 2.07 11.81 2.62
N TRP A 13 3.14 11.14 2.19
CA TRP A 13 4.48 11.10 2.80
C TRP A 13 5.05 12.50 3.12
N GLY A 14 4.50 13.16 4.13
CA GLY A 14 4.97 14.43 4.67
C GLY A 14 4.83 14.35 6.17
N ASP A 15 5.95 14.28 6.87
CA ASP A 15 6.29 14.47 8.30
C ASP A 15 5.29 14.07 9.40
N LYS A 16 4.16 13.43 9.07
CA LYS A 16 3.13 13.00 9.99
C LYS A 16 3.14 11.49 10.06
N GLN A 17 3.80 11.01 11.11
CA GLN A 17 3.68 9.66 11.62
C GLN A 17 2.21 9.20 11.57
N LEU A 18 1.95 8.06 10.92
CA LEU A 18 0.60 7.49 10.67
C LEU A 18 -0.17 7.09 11.93
N PHE A 19 0.38 7.40 13.10
CA PHE A 19 -0.33 7.54 14.36
C PHE A 19 0.33 8.70 15.09
N PRO A 20 -0.13 9.96 14.92
CA PRO A 20 0.24 10.99 15.86
C PRO A 20 -0.23 10.44 17.20
N PRO A 21 0.64 10.34 18.20
CA PRO A 21 0.23 9.75 19.46
C PRO A 21 -1.02 10.33 20.10
N GLN A 22 -1.30 11.60 19.78
CA GLN A 22 -2.47 12.36 20.18
C GLN A 22 -3.79 11.79 19.61
N GLN A 23 -3.72 10.90 18.61
CA GLN A 23 -4.87 10.24 17.98
C GLN A 23 -5.14 8.85 18.52
N ILE A 24 -4.33 8.33 19.47
CA ILE A 24 -4.61 7.04 20.12
C ILE A 24 -5.73 7.28 21.16
N PRO A 25 -6.94 6.70 20.98
CA PRO A 25 -8.02 6.91 21.92
C PRO A 25 -7.62 6.47 23.34
N GLU A 26 -8.05 7.23 24.36
CA GLU A 26 -7.96 6.80 25.74
C GLU A 26 -8.74 5.49 25.91
N GLY A 27 -8.09 4.45 26.44
CA GLY A 27 -8.66 3.10 26.52
C GLY A 27 -8.49 2.18 25.29
N ALA A 28 -7.88 2.63 24.19
CA ALA A 28 -7.59 1.74 23.05
C ALA A 28 -6.54 0.66 23.37
N LEU A 29 -5.64 0.94 24.33
CA LEU A 29 -4.54 0.08 24.75
C LEU A 29 -4.35 0.17 26.27
N ASP A 30 -4.05 -0.96 26.91
CA ASP A 30 -3.60 -1.03 28.31
C ASP A 30 -2.07 -1.15 28.31
N PRO A 31 -1.30 -0.28 29.01
CA PRO A 31 -1.66 0.73 30.02
C PRO A 31 -2.02 2.13 29.48
N GLN A 32 -2.81 2.86 30.28
CA GLN A 32 -3.36 4.20 29.94
C GLN A 32 -2.30 5.30 29.73
N ARG A 33 -1.07 5.11 30.22
CA ARG A 33 0.02 6.08 30.05
C ARG A 33 0.36 6.26 28.58
N GLU A 34 0.19 7.47 28.07
CA GLU A 34 0.37 7.80 26.65
C GLU A 34 1.75 7.38 26.11
N ILE A 35 2.83 7.66 26.84
CA ILE A 35 4.19 7.28 26.42
C ILE A 35 4.37 5.77 26.24
N VAL A 36 3.64 4.97 27.03
CA VAL A 36 3.69 3.50 26.94
C VAL A 36 2.88 3.03 25.74
N ARG A 37 1.66 3.57 25.55
CA ARG A 37 0.82 3.29 24.36
C ARG A 37 1.57 3.60 23.06
N ARG A 38 2.25 4.75 23.00
CA ARG A 38 3.11 5.15 21.87
C ARG A 38 4.18 4.11 21.55
N LYS A 39 4.90 3.64 22.58
CA LYS A 39 5.93 2.61 22.42
C LYS A 39 5.34 1.29 21.94
N ILE A 40 4.22 0.85 22.54
CA ILE A 40 3.52 -0.38 22.11
C ILE A 40 3.18 -0.31 20.61
N VAL A 41 2.54 0.77 20.16
CA VAL A 41 2.21 0.96 18.73
C VAL A 41 3.48 0.93 17.87
N LEU A 42 4.52 1.67 18.25
CA LEU A 42 5.77 1.71 17.50
C LEU A 42 6.41 0.31 17.35
N TYR A 43 6.52 -0.45 18.46
CA TYR A 43 7.08 -1.79 18.44
C TYR A 43 6.22 -2.76 17.63
N HIS A 44 4.89 -2.69 17.73
CA HIS A 44 3.99 -3.53 16.95
C HIS A 44 4.07 -3.22 15.46
N ASN A 45 4.07 -1.94 15.07
CA ASN A 45 4.25 -1.53 13.68
C ASN A 45 5.59 -2.03 13.13
N PHE A 46 6.67 -1.86 13.90
CA PHE A 46 8.00 -2.35 13.51
C PHE A 46 8.01 -3.87 13.33
N PHE A 47 7.52 -4.62 14.31
CA PHE A 47 7.52 -6.09 14.25
C PHE A 47 6.65 -6.61 13.11
N ARG A 48 5.46 -6.06 12.91
CA ARG A 48 4.54 -6.49 11.85
C ARG A 48 5.07 -6.16 10.46
N THR A 49 5.54 -4.93 10.23
CA THR A 49 6.14 -4.58 8.94
C THR A 49 7.39 -5.39 8.64
N LYS A 50 8.23 -5.68 9.64
CA LYS A 50 9.37 -6.57 9.46
C LYS A 50 8.96 -8.00 9.10
N ASN A 51 7.95 -8.56 9.77
CA ASN A 51 7.48 -9.91 9.47
C ASN A 51 6.85 -10.02 8.08
N TRP A 52 6.02 -9.06 7.68
CA TRP A 52 5.49 -9.00 6.32
C TRP A 52 6.59 -8.85 5.29
N PHE A 53 7.61 -8.04 5.58
CA PHE A 53 8.73 -7.85 4.66
C PHE A 53 9.52 -9.15 4.45
N VAL A 54 9.79 -9.97 5.49
CA VAL A 54 10.66 -11.16 5.36
C VAL A 54 10.15 -12.21 4.38
N GLU A 55 8.88 -12.15 3.97
CA GLU A 55 8.32 -12.98 2.91
C GLU A 55 9.07 -12.81 1.57
N TYR A 56 9.82 -11.70 1.39
CA TYR A 56 10.72 -11.51 0.25
C TYR A 56 11.65 -12.71 0.01
N LYS A 57 11.99 -13.47 1.06
CA LYS A 57 12.85 -14.67 0.96
C LYS A 57 12.23 -15.81 0.17
N ASN A 58 10.90 -15.84 0.11
CA ASN A 58 10.12 -16.85 -0.61
C ASN A 58 9.56 -16.29 -1.93
N PHE A 59 9.88 -15.05 -2.28
CA PHE A 59 9.40 -14.40 -3.50
C PHE A 59 10.51 -14.35 -4.56
N THR A 60 10.18 -14.82 -5.76
CA THR A 60 11.02 -14.66 -6.95
C THR A 60 10.30 -13.76 -7.95
N TYR A 61 10.94 -12.67 -8.35
CA TYR A 61 10.36 -11.74 -9.34
C TYR A 61 10.13 -12.45 -10.67
N ALA A 62 8.97 -12.23 -11.30
CA ALA A 62 8.55 -12.85 -12.56
C ALA A 62 8.30 -14.37 -12.51
N ASP A 63 8.30 -14.99 -11.33
CA ASP A 63 7.88 -16.38 -11.17
C ASP A 63 6.37 -16.49 -11.42
N PRO A 64 5.88 -17.37 -12.32
CA PRO A 64 4.44 -17.54 -12.53
C PRO A 64 3.73 -18.19 -11.33
N ASP A 65 4.44 -18.91 -10.46
CA ASP A 65 3.85 -19.69 -9.37
C ASP A 65 3.89 -18.94 -8.02
N VAL A 66 3.57 -17.63 -8.03
CA VAL A 66 3.54 -16.83 -6.80
C VAL A 66 2.40 -17.27 -5.88
N ASP A 67 2.77 -17.77 -4.71
CA ASP A 67 1.84 -18.11 -3.63
C ASP A 67 1.52 -16.84 -2.79
N LEU A 68 0.36 -16.24 -3.05
CA LEU A 68 -0.14 -15.06 -2.32
C LEU A 68 -0.28 -15.28 -0.81
N PRO A 69 -0.81 -16.42 -0.32
CA PRO A 69 -0.76 -16.76 1.10
C PRO A 69 0.63 -16.69 1.75
N VAL A 70 1.71 -16.91 0.99
CA VAL A 70 3.10 -16.92 1.51
C VAL A 70 3.83 -15.60 1.28
N THR A 71 3.54 -14.89 0.19
CA THR A 71 4.32 -13.71 -0.27
C THR A 71 3.50 -12.43 -0.39
N GLY A 72 2.20 -12.51 -0.19
CA GLY A 72 1.24 -11.44 -0.46
C GLY A 72 1.48 -10.18 0.38
N HIS A 73 1.98 -10.31 1.62
CA HIS A 73 2.25 -9.12 2.41
C HIS A 73 3.47 -8.39 1.87
N TYR A 74 4.55 -9.12 1.53
CA TYR A 74 5.71 -8.50 0.89
C TYR A 74 5.35 -7.83 -0.44
N THR A 75 4.65 -8.52 -1.34
CA THR A 75 4.29 -7.97 -2.66
C THR A 75 3.41 -6.72 -2.53
N GLN A 76 2.49 -6.69 -1.56
CA GLN A 76 1.70 -5.48 -1.29
C GLN A 76 2.57 -4.34 -0.73
N MET A 77 3.53 -4.64 0.15
CA MET A 77 4.44 -3.61 0.69
C MET A 77 5.29 -2.93 -0.38
N VAL A 78 5.65 -3.66 -1.45
CA VAL A 78 6.47 -3.15 -2.55
C VAL A 78 5.66 -2.84 -3.82
N TRP A 79 4.33 -2.77 -3.71
CA TRP A 79 3.46 -2.51 -4.85
C TRP A 79 3.60 -1.07 -5.36
N ALA A 80 4.11 -0.88 -6.58
CA ALA A 80 4.60 0.41 -7.07
C ALA A 80 3.52 1.52 -7.08
N THR A 81 2.26 1.18 -7.32
CA THR A 81 1.16 2.15 -7.37
C THR A 81 0.54 2.44 -6.00
N SER A 82 0.79 1.60 -4.99
CA SER A 82 0.25 1.74 -3.63
C SER A 82 1.00 2.83 -2.84
N HIS A 83 0.56 4.07 -3.00
CA HIS A 83 1.27 5.25 -2.46
C HIS A 83 0.65 5.82 -1.17
N LYS A 84 -0.47 5.26 -0.71
CA LYS A 84 -1.07 5.57 0.60
C LYS A 84 -1.15 4.30 1.42
N VAL A 85 -0.80 4.42 2.70
CA VAL A 85 -0.97 3.36 3.68
C VAL A 85 -1.58 3.95 4.95
N GLY A 86 -2.52 3.22 5.55
CA GLY A 86 -3.10 3.55 6.83
C GLY A 86 -3.18 2.29 7.66
N CYS A 87 -2.72 2.34 8.91
CA CYS A 87 -2.71 1.18 9.79
C CYS A 87 -3.60 1.40 11.01
N GLY A 88 -3.92 0.31 11.71
CA GLY A 88 -4.66 0.32 12.97
C GLY A 88 -4.18 -0.81 13.88
N LEU A 89 -4.26 -0.57 15.18
CA LEU A 89 -4.00 -1.56 16.23
C LEU A 89 -5.22 -1.60 17.15
N ALA A 90 -5.74 -2.80 17.42
CA ALA A 90 -6.86 -3.00 18.33
C ALA A 90 -6.53 -4.10 19.34
N HIS A 91 -6.89 -3.87 20.61
CA HIS A 91 -6.95 -4.93 21.60
C HIS A 91 -8.25 -5.72 21.44
N CYS A 92 -8.14 -7.03 21.24
CA CYS A 92 -9.25 -7.91 20.96
C CYS A 92 -9.40 -8.99 22.05
N PRO A 93 -10.62 -9.19 22.60
CA PRO A 93 -10.91 -10.34 23.44
C PRO A 93 -11.09 -11.61 22.60
N GLY A 94 -10.81 -12.77 23.20
CA GLY A 94 -10.90 -14.08 22.53
C GLY A 94 -9.59 -14.51 21.86
N GLY A 95 -9.48 -15.78 21.45
CA GLY A 95 -8.25 -16.38 20.91
C GLY A 95 -7.55 -17.33 21.90
N PRO A 96 -6.46 -18.00 21.49
CA PRO A 96 -5.83 -19.09 22.26
C PRO A 96 -5.36 -18.69 23.67
N TRP A 97 -5.13 -17.40 23.91
CA TRP A 97 -4.63 -16.86 25.18
C TRP A 97 -5.59 -15.88 25.85
N GLY A 98 -6.87 -15.87 25.46
CA GLY A 98 -7.93 -15.01 26.03
C GLY A 98 -7.92 -13.55 25.55
N HIS A 99 -6.76 -13.01 25.18
CA HIS A 99 -6.59 -11.66 24.64
C HIS A 99 -5.48 -11.61 23.58
N PHE A 100 -5.60 -10.72 22.59
CA PHE A 100 -4.54 -10.44 21.61
C PHE A 100 -4.62 -9.02 21.06
N TYR A 101 -3.55 -8.59 20.40
CA TYR A 101 -3.52 -7.34 19.64
C TYR A 101 -3.60 -7.64 18.14
N ASN A 102 -4.63 -7.13 17.49
CA ASN A 102 -4.81 -7.22 16.04
C ASN A 102 -4.21 -5.98 15.36
N TYR A 103 -3.39 -6.19 14.33
CA TYR A 103 -2.74 -5.13 13.57
C TYR A 103 -3.11 -5.25 12.10
N VAL A 104 -3.63 -4.17 11.53
CA VAL A 104 -4.11 -4.14 10.14
C VAL A 104 -3.51 -2.92 9.45
N CYS A 105 -3.10 -3.08 8.19
CA CYS A 105 -2.77 -1.96 7.31
C CYS A 105 -3.56 -2.06 6.02
N HIS A 106 -4.13 -0.95 5.58
CA HIS A 106 -4.76 -0.78 4.28
C HIS A 106 -3.84 -0.01 3.35
N TYR A 107 -3.72 -0.49 2.13
CA TYR A 107 -2.93 0.12 1.06
C TYR A 107 -3.87 0.68 -0.01
N CYS A 108 -3.56 1.87 -0.51
CA CYS A 108 -4.39 2.58 -1.46
C CYS A 108 -3.53 3.25 -2.55
N PRO A 109 -3.83 2.99 -3.84
CA PRO A 109 -4.63 1.88 -4.36
C PRO A 109 -4.17 0.51 -3.85
N GLY A 110 -5.08 -0.47 -3.87
CA GLY A 110 -4.73 -1.86 -3.54
C GLY A 110 -3.80 -2.47 -4.60
N GLY A 111 -2.93 -3.37 -4.17
CA GLY A 111 -2.03 -4.15 -5.04
C GLY A 111 -2.46 -5.61 -5.16
N ASN A 112 -1.51 -6.49 -5.49
CA ASN A 112 -1.70 -7.94 -5.59
C ASN A 112 -2.85 -8.34 -6.52
N PHE A 113 -2.88 -7.75 -7.71
CA PHE A 113 -3.80 -8.19 -8.75
C PHE A 113 -3.35 -9.57 -9.24
N ASP A 114 -4.22 -10.58 -9.11
CA ASP A 114 -3.93 -12.00 -9.40
C ASP A 114 -3.22 -12.25 -10.74
N THR A 115 -3.47 -11.42 -11.76
CA THR A 115 -2.88 -11.55 -13.10
C THR A 115 -1.44 -11.04 -13.22
N ILE A 116 -0.97 -10.24 -12.27
CA ILE A 116 0.33 -9.53 -12.33
C ILE A 116 1.06 -9.50 -10.98
N THR A 117 0.67 -10.31 -10.00
CA THR A 117 1.27 -10.36 -8.65
C THR A 117 2.79 -10.59 -8.70
N GLN A 118 3.27 -11.34 -9.69
CA GLN A 118 4.69 -11.60 -9.95
C GLN A 118 5.49 -10.37 -10.40
N PHE A 119 4.80 -9.26 -10.69
CA PHE A 119 5.36 -7.97 -11.11
C PHE A 119 4.87 -6.81 -10.21
N PRO A 120 5.17 -6.81 -8.91
CA PRO A 120 4.68 -5.77 -7.99
C PRO A 120 5.24 -4.37 -8.30
N TYR A 121 6.35 -4.30 -9.04
CA TYR A 121 6.97 -3.08 -9.53
C TYR A 121 7.66 -3.32 -10.86
N LYS A 122 7.99 -2.24 -11.59
CA LYS A 122 8.83 -2.32 -12.79
C LYS A 122 10.28 -2.56 -12.39
N LYS A 123 10.86 -3.67 -12.83
CA LYS A 123 12.31 -3.89 -12.69
C LYS A 123 13.07 -2.94 -13.62
N GLY A 124 14.01 -2.18 -13.08
CA GLY A 124 14.75 -1.15 -13.82
C GLY A 124 15.67 -0.35 -12.91
N LYS A 125 16.23 0.76 -13.40
CA LYS A 125 16.95 1.67 -12.50
C LYS A 125 15.92 2.43 -11.66
N PRO A 126 16.27 2.76 -10.40
CA PRO A 126 15.38 3.56 -9.57
C PRO A 126 15.00 4.87 -10.26
N CYS A 127 13.72 5.22 -10.20
CA CYS A 127 13.15 6.44 -10.75
C CYS A 127 13.23 6.62 -12.29
N ASP A 128 13.48 5.57 -13.08
CA ASP A 128 13.47 5.64 -14.55
C ASP A 128 12.14 6.21 -15.10
N ASP A 129 11.02 5.90 -14.46
CA ASP A 129 9.68 6.38 -14.85
C ASP A 129 9.30 7.74 -14.22
N CYS A 130 10.17 8.33 -13.39
CA CYS A 130 9.89 9.56 -12.65
C CYS A 130 11.15 10.42 -12.40
N PRO A 131 11.95 10.75 -13.43
CA PRO A 131 13.28 11.36 -13.25
C PRO A 131 13.24 12.69 -12.48
N ASN A 132 12.19 13.51 -12.69
CA ASN A 132 12.01 14.81 -12.04
C ASN A 132 11.24 14.73 -10.70
N HIS A 133 10.83 13.53 -10.30
CA HIS A 133 9.96 13.27 -9.15
C HIS A 133 10.54 12.16 -8.27
N CYS A 134 11.87 12.14 -8.15
CA CYS A 134 12.61 11.12 -7.43
C CYS A 134 13.07 11.65 -6.06
N VAL A 135 12.61 10.98 -5.00
CA VAL A 135 13.02 11.26 -3.62
C VAL A 135 14.18 10.34 -3.25
N SER A 136 15.25 10.93 -2.74
CA SER A 136 16.44 10.21 -2.26
C SER A 136 17.04 9.23 -3.29
N GLY A 137 16.87 9.50 -4.59
CA GLY A 137 17.36 8.66 -5.67
C GLY A 137 16.72 7.28 -5.78
N THR A 138 15.60 7.02 -5.09
CA THR A 138 15.08 5.65 -4.92
C THR A 138 13.56 5.50 -5.07
N LEU A 139 12.77 6.55 -4.81
CA LEU A 139 11.31 6.47 -4.78
C LEU A 139 10.65 7.60 -5.59
N CYS A 140 9.61 7.28 -6.35
CA CYS A 140 8.79 8.27 -7.05
C CYS A 140 7.84 8.99 -6.09
N ASN A 141 7.64 10.31 -6.25
CA ASN A 141 6.69 11.12 -5.46
C ASN A 141 5.58 11.79 -6.28
N ASN A 142 5.35 11.32 -7.50
CA ASN A 142 4.32 11.79 -8.44
C ASN A 142 3.20 10.74 -8.67
N PRO A 143 2.45 10.31 -7.63
CA PRO A 143 1.35 9.37 -7.83
C PRO A 143 0.16 10.03 -8.53
N CYS A 144 -0.60 9.24 -9.28
CA CYS A 144 -1.92 9.62 -9.76
C CYS A 144 -2.97 9.32 -8.68
N TYR A 145 -3.84 10.29 -8.39
CA TYR A 145 -4.95 10.11 -7.45
C TYR A 145 -6.26 9.69 -8.13
N LYS A 146 -6.25 9.55 -9.46
CA LYS A 146 -7.32 8.96 -10.23
C LYS A 146 -7.03 7.47 -10.42
N ARG A 147 -8.06 6.68 -10.71
CA ARG A 147 -7.94 5.24 -10.96
C ARG A 147 -8.54 4.89 -12.31
N ASP A 148 -7.97 3.88 -12.91
CA ASP A 148 -8.61 3.16 -14.01
C ASP A 148 -9.51 2.06 -13.45
N VAL A 149 -10.65 1.84 -14.10
CA VAL A 149 -11.55 0.73 -13.81
C VAL A 149 -11.13 -0.51 -14.57
N TYR A 150 -10.65 -0.35 -15.81
CA TYR A 150 -10.15 -1.43 -16.65
C TYR A 150 -8.62 -1.50 -16.62
N SER A 151 -8.07 -2.72 -16.60
CA SER A 151 -6.62 -2.93 -16.65
C SER A 151 -6.02 -2.53 -17.99
N ASN A 152 -6.73 -2.73 -19.10
CA ASN A 152 -6.29 -2.40 -20.46
C ASN A 152 -6.62 -0.96 -20.90
N CYS A 153 -6.81 -0.02 -19.97
CA CYS A 153 -7.10 1.38 -20.28
C CYS A 153 -6.09 2.01 -21.24
N ALA A 154 -4.79 1.70 -21.13
CA ALA A 154 -3.78 2.18 -22.07
C ALA A 154 -4.08 1.81 -23.54
N GLU A 155 -4.72 0.68 -23.81
CA GLU A 155 -5.11 0.27 -25.16
C GLU A 155 -6.47 0.87 -25.55
N LEU A 156 -7.45 0.85 -24.64
CA LEU A 156 -8.81 1.32 -24.89
C LEU A 156 -8.87 2.78 -25.28
N VAL A 157 -8.06 3.65 -24.65
CA VAL A 157 -8.05 5.09 -24.97
C VAL A 157 -7.52 5.41 -26.37
N HIS A 158 -6.76 4.49 -26.97
CA HIS A 158 -6.22 4.64 -28.33
C HIS A 158 -7.05 3.94 -29.40
N THR A 159 -7.79 2.89 -29.02
CA THR A 159 -8.60 2.09 -29.95
C THR A 159 -10.02 2.63 -30.11
N VAL A 160 -10.59 3.23 -29.07
CA VAL A 160 -11.96 3.77 -29.09
C VAL A 160 -11.93 5.30 -29.00
N ASN A 161 -12.41 5.96 -30.06
CA ASN A 161 -12.46 7.42 -30.09
C ASN A 161 -13.36 7.97 -28.97
N GLY A 162 -12.85 8.94 -28.21
CA GLY A 162 -13.59 9.55 -27.10
C GLY A 162 -13.74 8.68 -25.85
N PHE A 163 -13.00 7.58 -25.70
CA PHE A 163 -13.10 6.69 -24.53
C PHE A 163 -12.86 7.41 -23.19
N CYS A 164 -11.99 8.42 -23.18
CA CYS A 164 -11.73 9.25 -22.00
C CYS A 164 -12.97 9.95 -21.44
N ASN A 165 -14.00 10.20 -22.28
CA ASN A 165 -15.24 10.83 -21.85
C ASN A 165 -16.17 9.88 -21.08
N GLN A 166 -15.87 8.58 -21.05
CA GLN A 166 -16.70 7.57 -20.37
C GLN A 166 -16.45 7.47 -18.86
N GLY A 167 -15.39 8.11 -18.35
CA GLY A 167 -15.07 8.10 -16.92
C GLY A 167 -14.44 6.80 -16.41
N MET A 168 -14.14 5.84 -17.29
CA MET A 168 -13.63 4.50 -16.93
C MET A 168 -12.10 4.44 -16.86
N CYS A 169 -11.39 5.31 -17.58
CA CYS A 169 -9.92 5.33 -17.68
C CYS A 169 -9.33 6.67 -17.22
N ASN A 170 -9.85 7.21 -16.12
CA ASN A 170 -9.48 8.56 -15.64
C ASN A 170 -8.01 8.68 -15.28
N ALA A 171 -7.34 7.62 -14.83
CA ALA A 171 -5.91 7.69 -14.57
C ALA A 171 -5.14 7.78 -15.89
N THR A 172 -5.41 6.87 -16.83
CA THR A 172 -4.74 6.89 -18.14
C THR A 172 -4.96 8.22 -18.87
N CYS A 173 -6.19 8.73 -18.89
CA CYS A 173 -6.55 9.95 -19.62
C CYS A 173 -6.02 11.23 -18.99
N ASP A 174 -6.08 11.36 -17.66
CA ASP A 174 -5.78 12.63 -17.00
C ASP A 174 -4.36 12.70 -16.42
N CYS A 175 -3.78 11.55 -16.07
CA CYS A 175 -2.45 11.48 -15.49
C CYS A 175 -1.37 11.16 -16.54
N GLY A 176 -1.74 10.50 -17.64
CA GLY A 176 -0.82 10.20 -18.75
C GLY A 176 0.48 9.55 -18.28
N ASN A 177 1.60 9.89 -18.93
CA ASN A 177 2.91 9.35 -18.56
C ASN A 177 3.63 10.16 -17.45
N GLU A 178 3.03 11.24 -16.96
CA GLU A 178 3.66 12.14 -15.99
C GLU A 178 3.52 11.65 -14.55
N LYS A 179 2.56 10.75 -14.27
CA LYS A 179 2.27 10.24 -12.92
C LYS A 179 2.15 8.72 -12.88
N ILE A 180 2.63 8.15 -11.78
CA ILE A 180 2.60 6.71 -11.53
C ILE A 180 1.16 6.25 -11.24
N HIS A 181 0.64 5.39 -12.12
CA HIS A 181 -0.70 4.81 -11.99
C HIS A 181 -0.86 3.44 -12.67
N LYS A 182 0.09 3.08 -13.52
CA LYS A 182 0.02 1.91 -14.40
C LYS A 182 0.40 0.65 -13.64
N ASN A 183 -0.47 -0.37 -13.71
CA ASN A 183 -0.18 -1.73 -13.25
C ASN A 183 -0.20 -2.64 -14.48
N TYR A 184 0.96 -2.83 -15.13
CA TYR A 184 1.10 -3.71 -16.28
C TYR A 184 2.12 -4.80 -15.98
N PRO A 185 2.06 -5.94 -16.69
CA PRO A 185 3.22 -6.82 -16.77
C PRO A 185 4.40 -5.98 -17.28
N TRP A 186 5.43 -5.81 -16.45
CA TRP A 186 6.57 -4.95 -16.74
C TRP A 186 7.63 -5.65 -17.62
N GLY A 187 7.18 -6.43 -18.60
CA GLY A 187 8.03 -7.22 -19.47
C GLY A 187 7.27 -7.74 -20.69
N GLN A 188 7.57 -7.14 -21.85
CA GLN A 188 7.72 -7.86 -23.11
C GLN A 188 9.14 -7.58 -23.60
#